data_AF-A0A183CTU7-F1
#
_entry.id   AF-A0A183CTU7-F1
#
_cell.length_a   1.000
_cell.length_b   1.000
_cell.length_c   1.000
_cell.angle_alpha   90.00
_cell.angle_beta   90.00
_cell.angle_gamma   90.00
#
_symmetry.space_group_name_H-M   'P 1'
#
loop_
_entity.id
_entity.type
_entity.pdbx_description
1 polymer ?
#
loop_
_entity_poly.entity_id
_entity_poly.type
_entity_poly.pdbx_seq_one_letter_code
_entity_poly.pdbx_strand_id
1 'polypeptide(L)'
;MYRTEDERFEVDIFIEVNLAAITALEYARRKIEPLGHEDAKKFMADADLGCSTTFLARAVKKLYGEHGGKILFALKENPLVAVPMVLRRLREKDVECRGLRKE
;
A
#
# COMPACT_ATOMS: atom_id res chain seq x y z
N MET A 1 33.65 -7.89 -5.24
CA MET A 1 32.71 -6.84 -4.82
C MET A 1 31.55 -6.79 -5.81
N TYR A 2 30.62 -7.74 -5.70
CA TYR A 2 29.42 -7.85 -6.55
C TYR A 2 28.23 -8.17 -5.63
N ARG A 3 27.98 -7.29 -4.66
CA ARG A 3 26.87 -7.42 -3.70
C ARG A 3 26.00 -6.16 -3.63
N THR A 4 26.38 -5.08 -4.31
CA THR A 4 25.80 -3.75 -4.04
C THR A 4 24.73 -3.32 -5.06
N GLU A 5 24.66 -3.95 -6.24
CA GLU A 5 23.68 -3.56 -7.28
C GLU A 5 22.31 -4.22 -7.09
N ASP A 6 22.26 -5.52 -6.81
CA ASP A 6 21.00 -6.26 -6.65
C ASP A 6 20.24 -5.82 -5.38
N GLU A 7 20.94 -5.67 -4.25
CA GLU A 7 20.36 -5.19 -2.99
C GLU A 7 19.84 -3.74 -3.11
N ARG A 8 20.53 -2.88 -3.87
CA ARG A 8 20.04 -1.52 -4.18
C ARG A 8 18.78 -1.56 -5.04
N PHE A 9 18.77 -2.41 -6.06
CA PHE A 9 17.64 -2.54 -6.97
C PHE A 9 16.39 -3.04 -6.22
N GLU A 10 16.56 -4.00 -5.31
CA GLU A 10 15.46 -4.54 -4.52
C GLU A 10 14.87 -3.51 -3.55
N VAL A 11 15.74 -2.68 -2.94
CA VAL A 11 15.33 -1.59 -2.05
C VAL A 11 14.62 -0.47 -2.83
N ASP A 12 15.13 -0.07 -4.00
CA ASP A 12 14.51 0.98 -4.81
C ASP A 12 13.14 0.53 -5.35
N ILE A 13 13.04 -0.72 -5.83
CA ILE A 13 11.75 -1.35 -6.19
C ILE A 13 10.80 -1.35 -4.99
N PHE A 14 11.27 -1.71 -3.80
CA PHE A 14 10.42 -1.71 -2.62
C PHE A 14 9.87 -0.32 -2.28
N ILE A 15 10.73 0.71 -2.37
CA ILE A 15 10.34 2.11 -2.16
C ILE A 15 9.31 2.55 -3.21
N GLU A 16 9.53 2.25 -4.50
CA GLU A 16 8.58 2.55 -5.57
C GLU A 16 7.23 1.89 -5.34
N VAL A 17 7.23 0.60 -4.98
CA VAL A 17 6.01 -0.16 -4.68
C VAL A 17 5.28 0.42 -3.47
N ASN A 18 6.01 0.85 -2.45
CA ASN A 18 5.46 1.50 -1.27
C ASN A 18 4.81 2.85 -1.62
N LEU A 19 5.50 3.70 -2.39
CA LEU A 19 5.00 4.99 -2.87
C LEU A 19 3.76 4.85 -3.77
N ALA A 20 3.78 3.88 -4.68
CA ALA A 20 2.65 3.58 -5.55
C ALA A 20 1.43 3.13 -4.72
N ALA A 21 1.64 2.26 -3.73
CA ALA A 21 0.60 1.82 -2.80
C ALA A 21 0.02 2.97 -1.97
N ILE A 22 0.85 3.89 -1.47
CA ILE A 22 0.41 5.10 -0.75
C ILE A 22 -0.47 5.96 -1.65
N THR A 23 0.03 6.30 -2.85
CA THR A 23 -0.69 7.17 -3.79
C THR A 23 -2.04 6.58 -4.20
N ALA A 24 -2.06 5.27 -4.50
CA ALA A 24 -3.27 4.51 -4.79
C ALA A 24 -4.28 4.55 -3.63
N LEU A 25 -3.83 4.33 -2.40
CA LEU A 25 -4.69 4.35 -1.22
C LEU A 25 -5.16 5.76 -0.84
N GLU A 26 -4.36 6.81 -1.04
CA GLU A 26 -4.80 8.20 -0.87
C GLU A 26 -5.89 8.55 -1.87
N TYR A 27 -5.71 8.16 -3.13
CA TYR A 27 -6.71 8.35 -4.17
C TYR A 27 -8.01 7.61 -3.82
N ALA A 28 -7.90 6.34 -3.43
CA ALA A 28 -9.03 5.54 -2.99
C ALA A 28 -9.74 6.19 -1.81
N ARG A 29 -9.00 6.57 -0.77
CA ARG A 29 -9.52 7.23 0.42
C ARG A 29 -10.32 8.47 0.04
N ARG A 30 -9.76 9.36 -0.76
CA ARG A 30 -10.42 10.61 -1.17
C ARG A 30 -11.68 10.37 -2.00
N LYS A 31 -11.72 9.28 -2.76
CA LYS A 31 -12.91 8.86 -3.52
C LYS A 31 -13.96 8.24 -2.62
N ILE A 32 -13.58 7.38 -1.67
CA ILE A 32 -14.53 6.68 -0.79
C ILE A 32 -14.98 7.50 0.41
N GLU A 33 -14.22 8.49 0.87
CA GLU A 33 -14.56 9.34 2.01
C GLU A 33 -15.91 10.05 1.87
N PRO A 34 -16.29 10.61 0.68
CA PRO A 34 -17.65 11.09 0.46
C PRO A 34 -18.66 9.99 0.08
N LEU A 35 -18.22 8.76 -0.18
CA LEU A 35 -19.08 7.63 -0.56
C LEU A 35 -19.53 6.85 0.68
N GLY A 36 -20.71 6.25 0.62
CA GLY A 36 -21.18 5.34 1.66
C GLY A 36 -20.39 4.03 1.71
N HIS A 37 -20.64 3.20 2.73
CA HIS A 37 -19.96 1.90 2.88
C HIS A 37 -20.17 0.96 1.68
N GLU A 38 -21.35 0.97 1.07
CA GLU A 38 -21.69 0.12 -0.07
C GLU A 38 -20.99 0.57 -1.34
N ASP A 39 -21.01 1.87 -1.65
CA ASP A 39 -20.29 2.46 -2.77
C ASP A 39 -18.77 2.33 -2.61
N ALA A 40 -18.25 2.43 -1.39
CA ALA A 40 -16.84 2.24 -1.11
C ALA A 40 -16.39 0.79 -1.38
N LYS A 41 -17.20 -0.22 -1.00
CA LYS A 41 -16.95 -1.63 -1.36
C LYS A 41 -16.95 -1.82 -2.85
N LYS A 42 -17.95 -1.26 -3.53
CA LYS A 42 -18.11 -1.38 -4.99
C LYS A 42 -16.95 -0.70 -5.72
N PHE A 43 -16.56 0.49 -5.26
CA PHE A 43 -15.37 1.19 -5.70
C PHE A 43 -14.15 0.33 -5.48
N MET A 44 -13.91 -0.26 -4.31
CA MET A 44 -12.69 -1.05 -4.12
C MET A 44 -12.68 -2.39 -4.89
N ALA A 45 -13.85 -2.92 -5.23
CA ALA A 45 -13.98 -4.11 -6.07
C ALA A 45 -13.74 -3.80 -7.57
N ASP A 46 -14.14 -2.61 -8.02
CA ASP A 46 -14.08 -2.16 -9.41
C ASP A 46 -12.84 -1.27 -9.71
N ALA A 47 -12.29 -0.64 -8.68
CA ALA A 47 -11.22 0.34 -8.81
C ALA A 47 -9.93 -0.36 -9.19
N ASP A 48 -9.55 -0.13 -10.43
CA ASP A 48 -8.16 -0.12 -10.81
C ASP A 48 -7.53 1.12 -10.14
N LEU A 49 -6.84 0.89 -9.02
CA LEU A 49 -6.31 1.91 -8.13
C LEU A 49 -5.16 2.74 -8.75
N GLY A 50 -5.04 2.76 -10.08
CA GLY A 50 -3.88 3.30 -10.82
C GLY A 50 -2.59 2.53 -10.53
N CYS A 51 -2.69 1.41 -9.82
CA CYS A 51 -1.61 0.55 -9.39
C CYS A 51 -2.13 -0.88 -9.41
N SER A 52 -1.39 -1.81 -10.02
CA SER A 52 -1.83 -3.21 -10.05
C SER A 52 -2.07 -3.70 -8.62
N THR A 53 -3.19 -4.37 -8.40
CA THR A 53 -3.53 -4.99 -7.10
C THR A 53 -2.39 -5.88 -6.57
N THR A 54 -1.56 -6.41 -7.45
CA THR A 54 -0.31 -7.14 -7.15
C THR A 54 0.72 -6.31 -6.38
N PHE A 55 0.93 -5.04 -6.74
CA PHE A 55 1.87 -4.15 -6.08
C PHE A 55 1.36 -3.76 -4.69
N LEU A 56 0.08 -3.39 -4.59
CA LEU A 56 -0.57 -3.11 -3.31
C LEU A 56 -0.49 -4.34 -2.38
N ALA A 57 -0.81 -5.52 -2.90
CA ALA A 57 -0.73 -6.77 -2.14
C ALA A 57 0.70 -7.08 -1.68
N ARG A 58 1.72 -6.78 -2.51
CA ARG A 58 3.13 -6.92 -2.13
C ARG A 58 3.52 -5.94 -1.04
N ALA A 59 3.16 -4.66 -1.15
CA ALA A 59 3.44 -3.64 -0.14
C ALA A 59 2.82 -4.03 1.21
N VAL A 60 1.52 -4.38 1.21
CA VAL A 60 0.79 -4.78 2.42
C VAL A 60 1.36 -6.07 3.02
N LYS A 61 1.67 -7.08 2.20
CA LYS A 61 2.31 -8.32 2.69
C LYS A 61 3.70 -8.06 3.27
N LYS A 62 4.50 -7.15 2.70
CA LYS A 62 5.82 -6.83 3.27
C LYS A 62 5.68 -6.10 4.61
N LEU A 63 4.65 -5.27 4.75
CA LEU A 63 4.43 -4.46 5.96
C LEU A 63 3.81 -5.26 7.11
N TYR A 64 2.87 -6.17 6.79
CA TYR A 64 2.13 -6.96 7.77
C TYR A 64 2.52 -8.45 7.82
N GLY A 65 3.48 -8.89 7.00
CA GLY A 65 3.95 -10.28 6.95
C GLY A 65 2.80 -11.27 6.70
N GLU A 66 2.66 -12.24 7.61
CA GLU A 66 1.60 -13.26 7.57
C GLU A 66 0.18 -12.66 7.62
N HIS A 67 0.02 -11.50 8.25
CA HIS A 67 -1.29 -10.86 8.38
C HIS A 67 -1.69 -10.07 7.14
N GLY A 68 -0.79 -9.90 6.16
CA GLY A 68 -1.07 -9.14 4.94
C GLY A 68 -2.30 -9.64 4.17
N GLY A 69 -2.54 -10.95 4.16
CA GLY A 69 -3.75 -11.52 3.55
C GLY A 69 -5.04 -11.10 4.26
N LYS A 70 -5.03 -11.07 5.59
CA LYS A 70 -6.18 -10.60 6.39
C LYS A 70 -6.44 -9.12 6.18
N ILE A 71 -5.39 -8.30 6.10
CA ILE A 71 -5.50 -6.87 5.82
C ILE A 71 -6.04 -6.60 4.42
N LEU A 72 -5.60 -7.35 3.41
CA LEU A 72 -6.14 -7.25 2.05
C LEU A 72 -7.62 -7.61 1.98
N PHE A 73 -8.04 -8.61 2.75
CA PHE A 73 -9.45 -8.96 2.87
C PHE A 73 -10.24 -7.84 3.57
N ALA A 74 -9.73 -7.32 4.69
CA ALA A 74 -10.34 -6.21 5.42
C ALA A 74 -10.42 -4.92 4.58
N LEU A 75 -9.45 -4.69 3.68
CA LEU A 75 -9.52 -3.61 2.69
C LEU A 75 -10.77 -3.78 1.82
N LYS A 76 -11.00 -4.95 1.24
CA LYS A 76 -12.18 -5.21 0.39
C LYS A 76 -13.48 -5.21 1.17
N GLU A 77 -13.48 -5.70 2.40
CA GLU A 77 -14.69 -5.80 3.22
C GLU A 77 -15.07 -4.47 3.89
N ASN A 78 -14.10 -3.68 4.35
CA ASN A 78 -14.33 -2.42 5.03
C ASN A 78 -13.30 -1.37 4.59
N PRO A 79 -13.37 -0.90 3.34
CA PRO A 79 -12.37 0.02 2.79
C PRO A 79 -12.31 1.34 3.56
N LEU A 80 -13.44 1.84 4.07
CA LEU A 80 -13.48 3.09 4.84
C LEU A 80 -12.63 3.06 6.11
N VAL A 81 -12.53 1.90 6.76
CA VAL A 81 -11.73 1.73 7.98
C VAL A 81 -10.32 1.23 7.65
N ALA A 82 -10.23 0.23 6.78
CA ALA A 82 -8.95 -0.40 6.46
C ALA A 82 -8.02 0.52 5.65
N VAL A 83 -8.53 1.31 4.71
CA VAL A 83 -7.72 2.24 3.89
C VAL A 83 -6.95 3.24 4.74
N PRO A 84 -7.56 4.05 5.61
CA PRO A 84 -6.82 5.03 6.42
C PRO A 84 -5.85 4.34 7.41
N MET A 85 -6.18 3.15 7.92
CA MET A 85 -5.29 2.40 8.80
C MET A 85 -4.02 1.94 8.08
N VAL A 86 -4.17 1.32 6.90
CA VAL A 86 -3.06 0.83 6.09
C VAL A 86 -2.25 2.00 5.52
N LEU A 87 -2.91 3.05 5.06
CA LEU A 87 -2.27 4.26 4.57
C LEU A 87 -1.36 4.90 5.63
N ARG A 88 -1.84 5.01 6.88
CA ARG A 88 -1.02 5.54 7.99
C ARG A 88 0.24 4.71 8.18
N ARG A 89 0.11 3.38 8.19
CA ARG A 89 1.22 2.44 8.40
C ARG A 89 2.23 2.44 7.24
N LEU A 90 1.75 2.51 5.99
CA LEU A 90 2.60 2.65 4.81
C LEU A 90 3.39 3.96 4.84
N ARG A 91 2.77 5.08 5.27
CA ARG A 91 3.47 6.36 5.45
C ARG A 91 4.55 6.30 6.53
N GLU A 92 4.27 5.69 7.67
CA GLU A 92 5.27 5.51 8.73
C GLU A 92 6.46 4.69 8.22
N LYS A 93 6.20 3.59 7.50
CA LYS A 93 7.24 2.76 6.89
C LYS A 93 8.00 3.48 5.78
N ASP A 94 7.34 4.34 5.00
CA ASP A 94 7.99 5.15 3.96
C ASP A 94 9.05 6.09 4.55
N VAL A 95 8.69 6.78 5.64
CA VAL A 95 9.60 7.69 6.35
C VAL A 95 10.80 6.92 6.90
N GLU A 96 10.58 5.74 7.48
CA GLU A 96 11.65 4.85 7.96
C GLU A 96 12.57 4.41 6.79
N CYS A 97 11.99 3.98 5.67
CA CYS A 97 12.75 3.50 4.51
C CYS A 97 13.54 4.63 3.82
N ARG A 98 12.98 5.84 3.74
CA ARG A 98 13.68 7.04 3.26
C ARG A 98 14.81 7.49 4.19
N GLY A 99 14.67 7.27 5.50
CA GLY A 99 15.72 7.54 6.47
C GLY A 99 16.96 6.67 6.23
N LEU A 100 16.75 5.38 5.96
CA LEU A 100 17.83 4.42 5.67
C LEU A 100 18.58 4.72 4.35
N ARG A 101 17.94 5.39 3.38
CA ARG A 101 18.59 5.80 2.12
C ARG A 101 19.53 7.01 2.26
N LYS A 102 19.45 7.72 3.39
CA LYS A 102 20.25 8.93 3.66
C LYS A 102 21.52 8.69 4.48
N GLU A 103 21.78 7.45 4.91
CA GLU A 103 22.98 7.06 5.65
C GLU A 103 23.91 6.16 4.83
#